data_AF-A0AAV2QQV1-F1
#
_entry.id   AF-A0AAV2QQV1-F1
#
_cell.length_a   1.000
_cell.length_b   1.000
_cell.length_c   1.000
_cell.angle_alpha   90.00
_cell.angle_beta   90.00
_cell.angle_gamma   90.00
#
_symmetry.space_group_name_H-M   'P 1'
#
loop_
_entity.id
_entity.type
_entity.pdbx_description
1 polymer ?
#
loop_
_entity_poly.entity_id
_entity_poly.type
_entity_poly.pdbx_seq_one_letter_code
_entity_poly.pdbx_strand_id
1 'polypeptide(L)'
;MSAINASFDGAFSYQSSQSSAWGPVSDDNRQFHCLESEVNDEAKTMLANKYQLMAHPVKPQQQHPIFVLDAEKLSHVAVDVVSTKSSGSVHVVFVASSEGIIRKLSVVPDTNRICHLEILNPFPKNSYVVIETLQFLKDTNSLYVGTDSEVIRIPAHRCSRYSSKESCLATKDPYCGWDTNRLECSPAPGKKPHIGSWVQDPIVCPTNTDPVDGGWGRWSQWQPCKQSGTNDSCQCHHRVCDSPAPTFGGAPCKGSMTEVSDCTVHGDWTSWSAWSQCSA
;
A
#
# COMPACT_ATOMS: atom_id res chain seq x y z
N MET A 1 10.28 -18.98 -12.13
CA MET A 1 9.43 -19.58 -13.18
C MET A 1 9.61 -21.10 -13.34
N SER A 2 10.60 -21.76 -12.72
CA SER A 2 10.87 -23.19 -12.94
C SER A 2 9.74 -24.14 -12.52
N ALA A 3 9.04 -23.87 -11.42
CA ALA A 3 7.97 -24.76 -10.93
C ALA A 3 6.68 -24.75 -11.78
N ILE A 4 6.41 -23.62 -12.46
CA ILE A 4 5.27 -23.50 -13.39
C ILE A 4 5.55 -24.36 -14.62
N ASN A 5 6.71 -24.16 -15.25
CA ASN A 5 7.11 -24.95 -16.42
C ASN A 5 7.21 -26.44 -16.08
N ALA A 6 7.76 -26.80 -14.93
CA ALA A 6 7.82 -28.19 -14.48
C ALA A 6 6.44 -28.87 -14.32
N SER A 7 5.37 -28.10 -14.07
CA SER A 7 4.01 -28.62 -14.05
C SER A 7 3.51 -28.90 -15.49
N PHE A 8 3.77 -28.01 -16.44
CA PHE A 8 3.41 -28.16 -17.85
C PHE A 8 4.25 -29.20 -18.59
N ASP A 9 5.49 -29.42 -18.18
CA ASP A 9 6.36 -30.48 -18.70
C ASP A 9 6.01 -31.88 -18.11
N GLY A 10 5.08 -31.93 -17.15
CA GLY A 10 4.67 -33.14 -16.43
C GLY A 10 3.55 -33.94 -17.10
N ALA A 11 3.07 -34.94 -16.37
CA ALA A 11 1.95 -35.78 -16.81
C ALA A 11 0.61 -35.00 -16.85
N PHE A 12 -0.29 -35.40 -17.74
CA PHE A 12 -1.66 -34.90 -17.80
C PHE A 12 -2.54 -35.56 -16.74
N SER A 13 -3.57 -34.86 -16.29
CA SER A 13 -4.66 -35.44 -15.52
C SER A 13 -5.72 -35.95 -16.48
N TYR A 14 -6.10 -37.22 -16.36
CA TYR A 14 -7.10 -37.84 -17.23
C TYR A 14 -8.04 -38.74 -16.44
N GLN A 15 -9.29 -38.79 -16.90
CA GLN A 15 -10.35 -39.63 -16.37
C GLN A 15 -10.79 -40.61 -17.46
N SER A 16 -10.55 -41.92 -17.26
CA SER A 16 -10.83 -42.93 -18.29
C SER A 16 -12.32 -43.24 -18.47
N SER A 17 -13.12 -43.03 -17.43
CA SER A 17 -14.58 -43.12 -17.47
C SER A 17 -15.22 -42.17 -16.45
N GLN A 18 -16.51 -41.88 -16.58
CA GLN A 18 -17.22 -41.02 -15.62
C GLN A 18 -17.15 -41.52 -14.16
N SER A 19 -16.91 -42.83 -13.96
CA SER A 19 -16.80 -43.45 -12.64
C SER A 19 -15.35 -43.63 -12.17
N SER A 20 -14.34 -43.39 -13.00
CA SER A 20 -12.93 -43.56 -12.60
C SER A 20 -12.43 -42.33 -11.85
N ALA A 21 -11.49 -42.50 -10.92
CA ALA A 21 -10.75 -41.38 -10.36
C ALA A 21 -9.86 -40.71 -11.41
N TRP A 22 -9.60 -39.42 -11.26
CA TRP A 22 -8.59 -38.71 -12.05
C TRP A 22 -7.20 -39.25 -11.70
N GLY A 23 -6.40 -39.55 -12.72
CA GLY A 23 -5.05 -40.10 -12.55
C GLY A 23 -4.04 -39.41 -13.47
N PRO A 24 -2.74 -39.50 -13.13
CA PRO A 24 -1.68 -39.04 -14.01
C PRO A 24 -1.56 -39.95 -15.23
N VAL A 25 -1.47 -39.35 -16.42
CA VAL A 25 -1.21 -40.03 -17.69
C VAL A 25 -0.04 -39.34 -18.38
N SER A 26 0.99 -40.11 -18.69
CA SER A 26 2.11 -39.65 -19.49
C SER A 26 1.80 -39.88 -20.97
N ASP A 27 1.73 -38.81 -21.74
CA ASP A 27 1.54 -38.81 -23.20
C ASP A 27 2.52 -37.81 -23.82
N ASP A 28 2.66 -37.80 -25.15
CA ASP A 28 3.58 -36.89 -25.83
C ASP A 28 3.12 -35.42 -25.68
N ASN A 29 3.90 -34.63 -24.94
CA ASN A 29 3.58 -33.23 -24.65
C ASN A 29 4.17 -32.25 -25.68
N ARG A 30 4.99 -32.72 -26.63
CA ARG A 30 5.62 -31.86 -27.66
C ARG A 30 4.60 -31.07 -28.47
N GLN A 31 3.39 -31.62 -28.63
CA GLN A 31 2.29 -31.00 -29.35
C GLN A 31 1.80 -29.68 -28.72
N PHE A 32 2.02 -29.50 -27.41
CA PHE A 32 1.65 -28.29 -26.65
C PHE A 32 2.77 -27.26 -26.57
N HIS A 33 3.97 -27.57 -27.10
CA HIS A 33 5.09 -26.64 -27.09
C HIS A 33 4.94 -25.68 -28.28
N CYS A 34 5.30 -24.40 -28.08
CA CYS A 34 5.20 -23.35 -29.10
C CYS A 34 6.19 -23.52 -30.28
N LEU A 35 6.77 -24.70 -30.50
CA LEU A 35 7.72 -24.95 -31.58
C LEU A 35 6.98 -24.98 -32.93
N GLU A 36 7.51 -24.22 -33.89
CA GLU A 36 7.02 -24.06 -35.27
C GLU A 36 7.22 -25.30 -36.17
N SER A 37 7.25 -26.51 -35.63
CA SER A 37 7.41 -27.73 -36.45
C SER A 37 6.08 -28.36 -36.83
N GLU A 38 6.07 -29.00 -38.00
CA GLU A 38 4.98 -29.72 -38.67
C GLU A 38 4.35 -30.83 -37.82
N VAL A 39 3.62 -30.45 -36.78
CA VAL A 39 2.78 -31.38 -36.04
C VAL A 39 1.39 -31.34 -36.67
N ASN A 40 0.87 -32.52 -37.02
CA ASN A 40 -0.48 -32.69 -37.53
C ASN A 40 -1.52 -31.97 -36.63
N ASP A 41 -2.17 -30.94 -37.18
CA ASP A 41 -3.14 -30.11 -36.45
C ASP A 41 -4.32 -30.93 -35.90
N GLU A 42 -4.69 -32.03 -36.56
CA GLU A 42 -5.74 -32.94 -36.08
C GLU A 42 -5.31 -33.67 -34.80
N ALA A 43 -4.06 -34.14 -34.73
CA ALA A 43 -3.53 -34.83 -33.56
C ALA A 43 -3.40 -33.85 -32.38
N LYS A 44 -2.92 -32.63 -32.63
CA LYS A 44 -2.89 -31.52 -31.65
C LYS A 44 -4.28 -31.25 -31.09
N THR A 45 -5.27 -31.11 -31.96
CA THR A 45 -6.65 -30.81 -31.58
C THR A 45 -7.26 -31.97 -30.78
N MET A 46 -7.00 -33.21 -31.18
CA MET A 46 -7.47 -34.40 -30.47
C MET A 46 -6.86 -34.52 -29.07
N LEU A 47 -5.55 -34.28 -28.91
CA LEU A 47 -4.89 -34.29 -27.62
C LEU A 47 -5.36 -33.12 -26.73
N ALA A 48 -5.51 -31.92 -27.27
CA ALA A 48 -5.98 -30.75 -26.52
C ALA A 48 -7.42 -30.91 -26.03
N ASN A 49 -8.27 -31.59 -26.81
CA ASN A 49 -9.63 -31.94 -26.37
C ASN A 49 -9.63 -33.03 -25.29
N LYS A 50 -8.64 -33.94 -25.32
CA LYS A 50 -8.52 -35.06 -24.38
C LYS A 50 -7.89 -34.65 -23.05
N TYR A 51 -6.88 -33.79 -23.06
CA TYR A 51 -6.11 -33.39 -21.89
C TYR A 51 -6.18 -31.88 -21.68
N GLN A 52 -6.93 -31.46 -20.66
CA GLN A 52 -7.13 -30.05 -20.33
C GLN A 52 -6.48 -29.64 -19.00
N LEU A 53 -5.93 -30.59 -18.24
CA LEU A 53 -5.39 -30.38 -16.91
C LEU A 53 -4.07 -31.13 -16.74
N MET A 54 -3.12 -30.54 -16.01
CA MET A 54 -1.88 -31.19 -15.61
C MET A 54 -2.08 -31.97 -14.30
N ALA A 55 -1.44 -33.12 -14.16
CA ALA A 55 -1.59 -33.97 -12.97
C ALA A 55 -0.92 -33.39 -11.71
N HIS A 56 0.15 -32.61 -11.89
CA HIS A 56 0.93 -32.09 -10.77
C HIS A 56 0.67 -30.59 -10.57
N PRO A 57 0.26 -30.17 -9.37
CA PRO A 57 0.04 -28.76 -9.08
C PRO A 57 1.35 -27.99 -9.07
N VAL A 58 1.29 -26.70 -9.43
CA VAL A 58 2.41 -25.77 -9.27
C VAL A 58 2.68 -25.61 -7.77
N LYS A 59 3.86 -26.06 -7.34
CA LYS A 59 4.26 -25.94 -5.94
C LYS A 59 4.72 -24.50 -5.65
N PRO A 60 4.25 -23.88 -4.56
CA PRO A 60 4.77 -22.59 -4.12
C PRO A 60 6.25 -22.70 -3.75
N GLN A 61 6.96 -21.57 -3.81
CA GLN A 61 8.38 -21.52 -3.43
C GLN A 61 8.60 -21.89 -1.95
N GLN A 62 7.60 -21.66 -1.08
CA GLN A 62 7.62 -22.02 0.33
C GLN A 62 6.53 -23.02 0.64
N GLN A 63 6.74 -23.90 1.63
CA GLN A 63 5.74 -24.89 2.03
C GLN A 63 4.49 -24.27 2.67
N HIS A 64 4.58 -23.05 3.17
CA HIS A 64 3.50 -22.33 3.84
C HIS A 64 3.26 -20.98 3.17
N PRO A 65 2.03 -20.42 3.24
CA PRO A 65 1.76 -19.08 2.75
C PRO A 65 2.64 -18.04 3.45
N ILE A 66 3.13 -17.06 2.70
CA ILE A 66 3.99 -16.00 3.23
C ILE A 66 3.25 -15.05 4.18
N PHE A 67 1.94 -14.87 3.98
CA PHE A 67 1.08 -14.00 4.78
C PHE A 67 -0.34 -14.60 4.81
N VAL A 68 -0.95 -14.64 6.00
CA VAL A 68 -2.30 -15.15 6.23
C VAL A 68 -3.02 -14.18 7.15
N LEU A 69 -4.31 -13.93 6.87
CA LEU A 69 -5.22 -13.20 7.72
C LEU A 69 -6.47 -14.05 7.93
N ASP A 70 -6.91 -14.19 9.19
CA ASP A 70 -8.03 -15.07 9.53
C ASP A 70 -9.40 -14.45 9.24
N ALA A 71 -9.51 -13.12 9.25
CA ALA A 71 -10.79 -12.40 9.22
C ALA A 71 -10.98 -11.46 8.03
N GLU A 72 -10.02 -11.40 7.10
CA GLU A 72 -10.05 -10.46 5.97
C GLU A 72 -9.73 -11.18 4.65
N LYS A 73 -10.53 -10.90 3.61
CA LYS A 73 -10.23 -11.37 2.25
C LYS A 73 -9.32 -10.37 1.56
N LEU A 74 -8.14 -10.83 1.17
CA LEU A 74 -7.19 -10.10 0.33
C LEU A 74 -7.64 -10.11 -1.14
N SER A 75 -7.48 -8.99 -1.83
CA SER A 75 -7.99 -8.79 -3.19
C SER A 75 -6.87 -8.51 -4.21
N HIS A 76 -5.93 -7.61 -3.88
CA HIS A 76 -4.89 -7.16 -4.81
C HIS A 76 -3.52 -7.15 -4.16
N VAL A 77 -2.48 -7.32 -4.97
CA VAL A 77 -1.08 -7.26 -4.54
C VAL A 77 -0.25 -6.44 -5.53
N ALA A 78 0.61 -5.58 -5.00
CA ALA A 78 1.65 -4.89 -5.76
C ALA A 78 2.98 -5.07 -5.03
N VAL A 79 4.07 -5.26 -5.77
CA VAL A 79 5.38 -5.55 -5.18
C VAL A 79 6.41 -4.57 -5.73
N ASP A 80 7.28 -4.09 -4.86
CA ASP A 80 8.49 -3.37 -5.20
C ASP A 80 9.73 -4.08 -4.65
N VAL A 81 10.89 -3.79 -5.24
CA VAL A 81 12.21 -4.22 -4.77
C VAL A 81 13.04 -2.99 -4.43
N VAL A 82 13.48 -2.89 -3.18
CA VAL A 82 14.20 -1.73 -2.64
C VAL A 82 15.62 -2.13 -2.27
N SER A 83 16.60 -1.43 -2.83
CA SER A 83 18.00 -1.56 -2.40
C SER A 83 18.20 -0.81 -1.09
N THR A 84 18.72 -1.51 -0.09
CA THR A 84 18.92 -1.03 1.29
C THR A 84 20.40 -0.90 1.61
N LYS A 85 20.74 -0.26 2.74
CA LYS A 85 22.15 -0.02 3.10
C LYS A 85 22.89 -1.30 3.50
N SER A 86 22.22 -2.18 4.24
CA SER A 86 22.84 -3.32 4.94
C SER A 86 22.16 -4.67 4.67
N SER A 87 20.97 -4.69 4.06
CA SER A 87 20.19 -5.93 3.82
C SER A 87 20.03 -6.24 2.33
N GLY A 88 20.88 -5.68 1.47
CA GLY A 88 20.80 -5.91 0.02
C GLY A 88 19.48 -5.43 -0.56
N SER A 89 18.86 -6.24 -1.42
CA SER A 89 17.55 -5.94 -2.01
C SER A 89 16.43 -6.59 -1.21
N VAL A 90 15.45 -5.79 -0.81
CA VAL A 90 14.30 -6.20 0.01
C VAL A 90 13.02 -6.06 -0.79
N HIS A 91 12.16 -7.08 -0.72
CA HIS A 91 10.82 -6.99 -1.29
C HIS A 91 9.89 -6.22 -0.35
N VAL A 92 9.24 -5.20 -0.87
CA VAL A 92 8.13 -4.52 -0.20
C VAL A 92 6.84 -4.93 -0.92
N VAL A 93 5.91 -5.48 -0.15
CA VAL A 93 4.62 -5.98 -0.67
C VAL A 93 3.52 -5.08 -0.16
N PHE A 94 2.74 -4.53 -1.08
CA PHE A 94 1.49 -3.83 -0.80
C PHE A 94 0.35 -4.80 -1.07
N VAL A 95 -0.48 -5.04 -0.06
CA VAL A 95 -1.62 -5.95 -0.17
C VAL A 95 -2.89 -5.23 0.23
N ALA A 96 -3.89 -5.26 -0.65
CA ALA A 96 -5.20 -4.68 -0.39
C ALA A 96 -6.19 -5.74 0.08
N SER A 97 -7.06 -5.39 1.03
CA SER A 97 -8.24 -6.16 1.37
C SER A 97 -9.41 -5.79 0.45
N SER A 98 -10.42 -6.65 0.43
CA SER A 98 -11.71 -6.38 -0.22
C SER A 98 -12.52 -5.26 0.45
N GLU A 99 -12.12 -4.84 1.67
CA GLU A 99 -12.74 -3.73 2.42
C GLU A 99 -12.01 -2.39 2.22
N GLY A 100 -11.02 -2.33 1.31
CA GLY A 100 -10.32 -1.09 1.00
C GLY A 100 -9.13 -0.76 1.92
N ILE A 101 -8.73 -1.69 2.81
CA ILE A 101 -7.56 -1.53 3.66
C ILE A 101 -6.31 -1.98 2.90
N ILE A 102 -5.25 -1.18 2.89
CA ILE A 102 -3.99 -1.54 2.24
C ILE A 102 -2.90 -1.71 3.30
N ARG A 103 -2.16 -2.82 3.25
CA ARG A 103 -1.04 -3.11 4.16
C ARG A 103 0.26 -3.04 3.39
N LYS A 104 1.23 -2.31 3.95
CA LYS A 104 2.61 -2.29 3.49
C LYS A 104 3.41 -3.26 4.33
N LEU A 105 4.04 -4.23 3.66
CA LEU A 105 4.77 -5.33 4.27
C LEU A 105 6.21 -5.36 3.73
N SER A 106 7.16 -5.83 4.52
CA SER A 106 8.52 -6.16 4.02
C SER A 106 8.81 -7.64 4.20
N VAL A 107 9.50 -8.23 3.22
CA VAL A 107 10.01 -9.60 3.28
C VAL A 107 11.48 -9.57 3.67
N VAL A 108 11.82 -10.12 4.83
CA VAL A 108 13.21 -10.16 5.31
C VAL A 108 14.02 -11.13 4.43
N PRO A 109 15.14 -10.70 3.80
CA PRO A 109 15.86 -11.49 2.79
C PRO A 109 16.29 -12.91 3.20
N ASP A 110 16.71 -13.12 4.45
CA ASP A 110 17.26 -14.41 4.90
C ASP A 110 16.20 -15.37 5.44
N THR A 111 15.19 -14.83 6.12
CA THR A 111 14.16 -15.64 6.79
C THR A 111 12.90 -15.79 5.96
N ASN A 112 12.75 -14.97 4.90
CA ASN A 112 11.50 -14.71 4.21
C ASN A 112 10.33 -14.37 5.15
N ARG A 113 10.62 -13.92 6.38
CA ARG A 113 9.61 -13.51 7.33
C ARG A 113 8.98 -12.22 6.84
N ILE A 114 7.65 -12.17 6.88
CA ILE A 114 6.90 -10.97 6.57
C ILE A 114 6.76 -10.10 7.83
N CYS A 115 7.07 -8.83 7.66
CA CYS A 115 6.92 -7.80 8.68
C CYS A 115 5.85 -6.81 8.26
N HIS A 116 4.96 -6.48 9.18
CA HIS A 116 3.95 -5.47 8.96
C HIS A 116 4.55 -4.08 9.21
N LEU A 117 4.70 -3.27 8.17
CA LEU A 117 5.29 -1.92 8.29
C LEU A 117 4.23 -0.86 8.56
N GLU A 118 3.11 -0.88 7.81
CA GLU A 118 2.11 0.17 7.90
C GLU A 118 0.74 -0.28 7.39
N ILE A 119 -0.32 0.22 8.03
CA ILE A 119 -1.70 0.10 7.55
C ILE A 119 -2.07 1.44 6.91
N LEU A 120 -2.53 1.40 5.66
CA LEU A 120 -2.99 2.54 4.89
C LEU A 120 -4.50 2.44 4.76
N ASN A 121 -5.19 3.47 5.23
CA ASN A 121 -6.62 3.63 5.08
C ASN A 121 -6.85 4.84 4.18
N PRO A 122 -6.77 4.68 2.84
CA PRO A 122 -6.89 5.81 1.92
C PRO A 122 -8.33 6.36 1.83
N PHE A 123 -9.31 5.61 2.34
CA PHE A 123 -10.73 5.95 2.26
C PHE A 123 -11.27 6.40 3.63
N PRO A 124 -12.27 7.31 3.67
CA PRO A 124 -12.92 7.73 4.90
C PRO A 124 -13.50 6.54 5.70
N LYS A 125 -13.51 6.67 7.03
CA LYS A 125 -14.16 5.66 7.90
C LYS A 125 -15.64 5.52 7.52
N ASN A 126 -16.12 4.27 7.50
CA ASN A 126 -17.48 3.87 7.09
C ASN A 126 -17.81 4.05 5.59
N SER A 127 -16.80 4.25 4.73
CA SER A 127 -16.97 4.14 3.29
C SER A 127 -16.61 2.73 2.83
N TYR A 128 -17.50 2.10 2.06
CA TYR A 128 -17.23 0.80 1.42
C TYR A 128 -16.73 1.07 0.01
N VAL A 129 -15.41 1.18 -0.15
CA VAL A 129 -14.79 1.45 -1.45
C VAL A 129 -14.12 0.18 -1.97
N VAL A 130 -14.52 -0.25 -3.16
CA VAL A 130 -13.92 -1.39 -3.84
C VAL A 130 -12.68 -0.91 -4.59
N ILE A 131 -11.54 -1.53 -4.30
CA ILE A 131 -10.32 -1.33 -5.07
C ILE A 131 -10.43 -2.20 -6.32
N GLU A 132 -10.38 -1.59 -7.50
CA GLU A 132 -10.41 -2.28 -8.79
C GLU A 132 -8.99 -2.56 -9.33
N THR A 133 -8.03 -1.72 -8.97
CA THR A 133 -6.63 -1.91 -9.38
C THR A 133 -5.66 -1.38 -8.33
N LEU A 134 -4.53 -2.08 -8.20
CA LEU A 134 -3.45 -1.74 -7.29
C LEU A 134 -2.13 -1.88 -8.03
N GLN A 135 -1.49 -0.77 -8.39
CA GLN A 135 -0.27 -0.79 -9.19
C GLN A 135 0.83 0.04 -8.55
N PHE A 136 2.02 -0.54 -8.43
CA PHE A 136 3.21 0.20 -8.03
C PHE A 136 3.97 0.73 -9.25
N LEU A 137 4.34 2.00 -9.23
CA LEU A 137 5.14 2.62 -10.29
C LEU A 137 6.47 3.16 -9.73
N LYS A 138 7.58 2.56 -10.19
CA LYS A 138 8.93 2.86 -9.72
C LYS A 138 9.41 4.29 -10.04
N ASP A 139 8.99 4.82 -11.19
CA ASP A 139 9.38 6.17 -11.65
C ASP A 139 8.90 7.25 -10.70
N THR A 140 7.64 7.16 -10.28
CA THR A 140 7.04 8.08 -9.30
C THR A 140 7.20 7.62 -7.86
N ASN A 141 7.78 6.43 -7.65
CA ASN A 141 7.90 5.75 -6.37
C ASN A 141 6.59 5.80 -5.55
N SER A 142 5.49 5.41 -6.18
CA SER A 142 4.14 5.57 -5.64
C SER A 142 3.27 4.36 -6.01
N LEU A 143 2.35 4.06 -5.09
CA LEU A 143 1.26 3.12 -5.27
C LEU A 143 0.05 3.87 -5.82
N TYR A 144 -0.51 3.38 -6.92
CA TYR A 144 -1.74 3.88 -7.51
C TYR A 144 -2.87 2.91 -7.19
N VAL A 145 -3.92 3.44 -6.57
CA VAL A 145 -5.13 2.72 -6.18
C VAL A 145 -6.24 3.25 -7.07
N GLY A 146 -6.76 2.41 -7.96
CA GLY A 146 -7.92 2.76 -8.78
C GLY A 146 -9.19 2.21 -8.17
N THR A 147 -10.22 3.04 -8.14
CA THR A 147 -11.59 2.71 -7.79
C THR A 147 -12.49 2.87 -9.01
N ASP A 148 -13.78 2.64 -8.84
CA ASP A 148 -14.82 2.92 -9.85
C ASP A 148 -14.95 4.40 -10.24
N SER A 149 -14.40 5.31 -9.43
CA SER A 149 -14.68 6.74 -9.48
C SER A 149 -13.43 7.62 -9.47
N GLU A 150 -12.31 7.16 -8.91
CA GLU A 150 -11.09 7.95 -8.78
C GLU A 150 -9.81 7.09 -8.80
N VAL A 151 -8.67 7.78 -8.99
CA VAL A 151 -7.34 7.18 -8.87
C VAL A 151 -6.56 7.92 -7.80
N ILE A 152 -6.20 7.20 -6.74
CA ILE A 152 -5.47 7.73 -5.59
C ILE A 152 -4.00 7.37 -5.73
N ARG A 153 -3.13 8.38 -5.67
CA ARG A 153 -1.67 8.20 -5.61
C ARG A 153 -1.18 8.28 -4.16
N ILE A 154 -0.62 7.18 -3.68
CA ILE A 154 -0.01 7.07 -2.35
C ILE A 154 1.52 6.95 -2.50
N PRO A 155 2.33 7.86 -1.95
CA PRO A 155 3.79 7.72 -1.95
C PRO A 155 4.23 6.41 -1.28
N ALA A 156 5.25 5.76 -1.84
CA ALA A 156 5.78 4.49 -1.31
C ALA A 156 6.36 4.63 0.10
N HIS A 157 6.81 5.83 0.45
CA HIS A 157 7.39 6.18 1.74
C HIS A 157 6.73 7.43 2.33
N ARG A 158 6.73 7.51 3.66
CA ARG A 158 6.35 8.70 4.44
C ARG A 158 7.43 9.04 5.46
N CYS A 159 8.71 8.93 5.08
CA CYS A 159 9.84 9.10 6.02
C CYS A 159 9.80 10.41 6.81
N SER A 160 9.34 11.50 6.18
CA SER A 160 9.22 12.82 6.81
C SER A 160 8.29 12.86 8.04
N ARG A 161 7.51 11.80 8.30
CA ARG A 161 6.70 11.67 9.51
C ARG A 161 7.55 11.45 10.78
N TYR A 162 8.79 11.00 10.63
CA TYR A 162 9.68 10.68 11.75
C TYR A 162 10.68 11.82 11.96
N SER A 163 10.58 12.48 13.11
CA SER A 163 11.36 13.68 13.42
C SER A 163 12.67 13.41 14.15
N SER A 164 12.88 12.20 14.67
CA SER A 164 14.10 11.82 15.39
C SER A 164 14.83 10.67 14.69
N LYS A 165 16.13 10.58 14.94
CA LYS A 165 16.97 9.51 14.40
C LYS A 165 16.49 8.14 14.90
N GLU A 166 16.17 8.07 16.18
CA GLU A 166 15.72 6.85 16.85
C GLU A 166 14.40 6.38 16.24
N SER A 167 13.42 7.28 16.11
CA SER A 167 12.12 6.94 15.50
C SER A 167 12.27 6.54 14.03
N CYS A 168 13.11 7.21 13.25
CA CYS A 168 13.37 6.90 11.84
C CYS A 168 14.00 5.51 11.64
N LEU A 169 14.95 5.13 12.48
CA LEU A 169 15.64 3.85 12.41
C LEU A 169 14.81 2.70 13.00
N ALA A 170 13.93 2.98 13.98
CA ALA A 170 13.03 1.99 14.57
C ALA A 170 11.95 1.47 13.60
N THR A 171 11.61 2.27 12.58
CA THR A 171 10.59 1.93 11.57
C THR A 171 10.89 0.67 10.77
N LYS A 172 12.20 0.38 10.60
CA LYS A 172 12.74 -0.64 9.70
C LYS A 172 12.12 -0.61 8.29
N ASP A 173 11.61 0.55 7.86
CA ASP A 173 11.04 0.74 6.52
C ASP A 173 12.18 0.76 5.49
N PRO A 174 12.23 -0.17 4.52
CA PRO A 174 13.32 -0.25 3.54
C PRO A 174 13.55 1.03 2.75
N TYR A 175 12.52 1.88 2.60
CA TYR A 175 12.65 3.16 1.90
C TYR A 175 13.25 4.27 2.76
N CYS A 176 13.27 4.14 4.09
CA CYS A 176 13.61 5.23 5.00
C CYS A 176 14.96 5.01 5.70
N GLY A 177 15.65 6.12 5.94
CA GLY A 177 16.86 6.19 6.73
C GLY A 177 17.13 7.63 7.18
N TRP A 178 18.05 7.80 8.11
CA TRP A 178 18.39 9.09 8.68
C TRP A 178 19.49 9.78 7.87
N ASP A 179 19.21 10.98 7.35
CA ASP A 179 20.23 11.82 6.71
C ASP A 179 20.91 12.70 7.76
N THR A 180 22.20 12.46 8.01
CA THR A 180 22.98 13.20 9.00
C THR A 180 23.33 14.61 8.58
N ASN A 181 23.29 14.92 7.28
CA ASN A 181 23.58 16.26 6.78
C ASN A 181 22.35 17.17 6.91
N ARG A 182 21.18 16.60 6.67
CA ARG A 182 19.90 17.32 6.76
C ARG A 182 19.21 17.23 8.12
N LEU A 183 19.67 16.30 8.96
CA LEU A 183 19.09 16.00 10.27
C LEU A 183 17.59 15.64 10.15
N GLU A 184 17.25 14.85 9.13
CA GLU A 184 15.88 14.44 8.84
C GLU A 184 15.78 12.98 8.41
N CYS A 185 14.62 12.37 8.61
CA CYS A 185 14.31 11.06 8.06
C CYS A 185 13.88 11.18 6.60
N SER A 186 14.62 10.55 5.69
CA SER A 186 14.42 10.69 4.24
C SER A 186 14.72 9.40 3.47
N PRO A 187 14.26 9.31 2.20
CA PRO A 187 14.73 8.27 1.29
C PRO A 187 16.21 8.40 0.98
N ALA A 188 16.83 7.30 0.57
CA ALA A 188 18.23 7.30 0.15
C ALA A 188 18.50 8.39 -0.92
N PRO A 189 19.44 9.33 -0.69
CA PRO A 189 19.71 10.41 -1.62
C PRO A 189 20.11 9.87 -3.00
N GLY A 190 19.41 10.33 -4.05
CA GLY A 190 19.64 9.86 -5.42
C GLY A 190 19.44 8.35 -5.62
N LYS A 191 18.62 7.69 -4.78
CA LYS A 191 18.41 6.23 -4.77
C LYS A 191 19.69 5.43 -4.47
N LYS A 192 20.67 6.03 -3.76
CA LYS A 192 21.95 5.41 -3.40
C LYS A 192 22.06 5.19 -1.88
N PRO A 193 21.72 3.99 -1.37
CA PRO A 193 21.68 3.72 0.07
C PRO A 193 23.06 3.64 0.73
N HIS A 194 24.14 3.47 -0.04
CA HIS A 194 25.50 3.34 0.49
C HIS A 194 26.21 4.68 0.74
N ILE A 195 25.53 5.81 0.55
CA ILE A 195 26.08 7.12 0.90
C ILE A 195 26.38 7.17 2.40
N GLY A 196 27.55 7.68 2.79
CA GLY A 196 28.01 7.71 4.17
C GLY A 196 27.09 8.50 5.11
N SER A 197 26.57 9.64 4.65
CA SER A 197 25.68 10.53 5.42
C SER A 197 24.24 10.01 5.57
N TRP A 198 23.86 8.93 4.89
CA TRP A 198 22.53 8.34 5.01
C TRP A 198 22.61 7.02 5.77
N VAL A 199 22.02 6.94 6.95
CA VAL A 199 22.14 5.80 7.87
C VAL A 199 20.84 5.03 7.90
N GLN A 200 20.93 3.71 7.83
CA GLN A 200 19.78 2.80 7.93
C GLN A 200 20.23 1.53 8.67
N ASP A 201 19.40 1.07 9.59
CA ASP A 201 19.62 -0.19 10.31
C ASP A 201 19.28 -1.40 9.43
N PRO A 202 19.79 -2.60 9.77
CA PRO A 202 19.38 -3.84 9.10
C PRO A 202 17.86 -4.01 9.09
N ILE A 203 17.33 -4.51 7.97
CA ILE A 203 15.90 -4.78 7.80
C ILE A 203 15.52 -6.02 8.60
N VAL A 204 14.86 -5.77 9.72
CA VAL A 204 14.22 -6.74 10.61
C VAL A 204 12.80 -6.28 10.88
N CYS A 205 11.94 -7.14 11.42
CA CYS A 205 10.60 -6.65 11.78
C CYS A 205 10.71 -5.58 12.87
N PRO A 206 9.93 -4.49 12.77
CA PRO A 206 9.83 -3.51 13.83
C PRO A 206 9.43 -4.20 15.14
N THR A 207 10.11 -3.86 16.22
CA THR A 207 9.71 -4.27 17.56
C THR A 207 8.55 -3.36 17.98
N ASN A 208 7.39 -3.95 18.26
CA ASN A 208 6.13 -3.26 18.56
C ASN A 208 6.13 -2.65 19.99
N THR A 209 7.17 -1.88 20.32
CA THR A 209 7.38 -1.29 21.65
C THR A 209 7.58 0.22 21.59
N ASP A 210 7.85 0.76 20.41
CA ASP A 210 8.22 2.17 20.29
C ASP A 210 6.97 3.01 19.97
N PRO A 211 6.70 4.05 20.77
CA PRO A 211 5.60 4.98 20.52
C PRO A 211 5.70 5.56 19.11
N VAL A 212 4.63 5.43 18.33
CA VAL A 212 4.51 6.11 17.03
C VAL A 212 3.63 7.32 17.24
N ASP A 213 4.22 8.50 17.18
CA ASP A 213 3.49 9.76 17.31
C ASP A 213 2.55 9.97 16.12
N GLY A 214 1.42 10.62 16.38
CA GLY A 214 0.40 10.95 15.41
C GLY A 214 0.88 12.00 14.42
N GLY A 215 0.67 11.73 13.14
CA GLY A 215 0.89 12.65 12.02
C GLY A 215 -0.42 13.09 11.38
N TRP A 216 -0.51 14.37 11.01
CA TRP A 216 -1.67 14.90 10.30
C TRP A 216 -1.74 14.33 8.88
N GLY A 217 -2.92 13.80 8.54
CA GLY A 217 -3.32 13.50 7.18
C GLY A 217 -3.52 14.75 6.34
N ARG A 218 -3.84 14.54 5.06
CA ARG A 218 -4.14 15.66 4.15
C ARG A 218 -5.35 16.45 4.65
N TRP A 219 -5.30 17.75 4.40
CA TRP A 219 -6.48 18.60 4.51
C TRP A 219 -7.53 18.17 3.47
N SER A 220 -8.79 18.17 3.87
CA SER A 220 -9.92 18.07 2.95
C SER A 220 -10.05 19.34 2.11
N GLN A 221 -10.93 19.27 1.10
CA GLN A 221 -11.30 20.47 0.35
C GLN A 221 -12.08 21.43 1.25
N TRP A 222 -11.97 22.73 0.98
CA TRP A 222 -12.76 23.76 1.66
C TRP A 222 -14.25 23.53 1.44
N GLN A 223 -15.02 23.55 2.53
CA GLN A 223 -16.47 23.37 2.54
C GLN A 223 -17.14 24.44 3.39
N PRO A 224 -18.35 24.90 3.03
CA PRO A 224 -19.09 25.85 3.85
C PRO A 224 -19.47 25.23 5.21
N CYS A 225 -19.22 25.96 6.28
CA CYS A 225 -19.54 25.57 7.65
C CYS A 225 -20.25 26.73 8.37
N LYS A 226 -21.18 26.39 9.26
CA LYS A 226 -21.92 27.37 10.09
C LYS A 226 -21.50 27.25 11.54
N GLN A 227 -21.25 28.38 12.19
CA GLN A 227 -21.00 28.41 13.62
C GLN A 227 -22.33 28.34 14.37
N SER A 228 -22.44 27.39 15.31
CA SER A 228 -23.68 27.16 16.06
C SER A 228 -24.09 28.42 16.83
N GLY A 229 -25.32 28.91 16.58
CA GLY A 229 -25.86 30.12 17.22
C GLY A 229 -25.67 31.43 16.44
N THR A 230 -25.14 31.39 15.21
CA THR A 230 -25.01 32.57 14.34
C THR A 230 -25.56 32.30 12.94
N ASN A 231 -25.91 33.36 12.20
CA ASN A 231 -26.23 33.29 10.77
C ASN A 231 -24.98 33.48 9.88
N ASP A 232 -23.79 33.26 10.43
CA ASP A 232 -22.54 33.45 9.73
C ASP A 232 -22.24 32.25 8.81
N SER A 233 -21.74 32.56 7.62
CA SER A 233 -21.23 31.59 6.66
C SER A 233 -19.71 31.66 6.66
N CYS A 234 -19.05 30.55 6.99
CA CYS A 234 -17.59 30.40 6.94
C CYS A 234 -17.20 29.29 5.95
N GLN A 235 -15.93 29.25 5.56
CA GLN A 235 -15.32 28.08 4.94
C GLN A 235 -14.48 27.32 5.96
N CYS A 236 -14.61 25.99 5.99
CA CYS A 236 -13.83 25.10 6.83
C CYS A 236 -13.20 24.01 6.00
N HIS A 237 -12.00 23.60 6.40
CA HIS A 237 -11.43 22.33 5.99
C HIS A 237 -10.93 21.57 7.22
N HIS A 238 -10.78 20.26 7.08
CA HIS A 238 -10.47 19.34 8.17
C HIS A 238 -9.34 18.40 7.80
N ARG A 239 -8.58 17.94 8.80
CA ARG A 239 -7.53 16.94 8.66
C ARG A 239 -7.62 15.94 9.79
N VAL A 240 -7.27 14.69 9.54
CA VAL A 240 -7.34 13.63 10.55
C VAL A 240 -5.95 13.26 11.02
N CYS A 241 -5.78 12.91 12.30
CA CYS A 241 -4.51 12.45 12.85
C CYS A 241 -4.32 10.95 12.56
N ASP A 242 -4.10 10.62 11.29
CA ASP A 242 -4.07 9.23 10.80
C ASP A 242 -2.88 8.91 9.88
N SER A 243 -1.95 9.86 9.72
CA SER A 243 -0.83 9.74 8.78
C SER A 243 0.54 9.92 9.46
N PRO A 244 0.91 9.07 10.44
CA PRO A 244 0.20 7.89 10.93
C PRO A 244 -0.74 8.20 12.09
N ALA A 245 -1.68 7.31 12.39
CA ALA A 245 -2.39 7.37 13.66
C ALA A 245 -1.41 7.10 14.81
N PRO A 246 -1.56 7.78 15.96
CA PRO A 246 -0.72 7.52 17.11
C PRO A 246 -0.92 6.07 17.59
N THR A 247 0.16 5.31 17.71
CA THR A 247 0.14 3.92 18.21
C THR A 247 1.18 3.72 19.30
N PHE A 248 1.01 2.67 20.12
CA PHE A 248 1.96 2.31 21.19
C PHE A 248 2.26 3.45 22.17
N GLY A 249 1.26 4.29 22.47
CA GLY A 249 1.40 5.41 23.41
C GLY A 249 2.08 6.65 22.80
N GLY A 250 2.20 6.73 21.47
CA GLY A 250 2.72 7.91 20.78
C GLY A 250 1.89 9.17 21.01
N ALA A 251 2.55 10.32 20.92
CA ALA A 251 1.95 11.63 21.13
C ALA A 251 0.83 11.90 20.12
N PRO A 252 -0.28 12.55 20.52
CA PRO A 252 -1.30 12.97 19.57
C PRO A 252 -0.76 14.07 18.64
N CYS A 253 -1.40 14.24 17.47
CA CYS A 253 -1.06 15.32 16.57
C CYS A 253 -1.19 16.69 17.26
N LYS A 254 -0.18 17.55 17.09
CA LYS A 254 -0.19 18.91 17.62
C LYS A 254 -0.82 19.87 16.62
N GLY A 255 -1.82 20.64 17.06
CA GLY A 255 -2.55 21.64 16.27
C GLY A 255 -4.04 21.33 16.14
N SER A 256 -4.77 22.18 15.39
CA SER A 256 -6.21 22.01 15.19
C SER A 256 -6.52 21.02 14.07
N MET A 257 -7.51 20.14 14.29
CA MET A 257 -8.09 19.25 13.28
C MET A 257 -8.93 20.02 12.25
N THR A 258 -9.47 21.17 12.64
CA THR A 258 -10.30 22.04 11.81
C THR A 258 -9.65 23.41 11.70
N GLU A 259 -9.66 23.97 10.50
CA GLU A 259 -9.28 25.35 10.25
C GLU A 259 -10.42 26.04 9.51
N VAL A 260 -10.63 27.31 9.87
CA VAL A 260 -11.79 28.12 9.47
C VAL A 260 -11.28 29.42 8.83
N SER A 261 -11.81 29.78 7.67
CA SER A 261 -11.52 31.02 6.94
C SER A 261 -12.82 31.62 6.39
N ASP A 262 -12.73 32.86 5.91
CA ASP A 262 -13.76 33.53 5.10
C ASP A 262 -15.15 33.58 5.77
N CYS A 263 -15.16 33.86 7.08
CA CYS A 263 -16.38 34.07 7.83
C CYS A 263 -17.00 35.43 7.51
N THR A 264 -18.31 35.45 7.23
CA THR A 264 -19.09 36.69 7.20
C THR A 264 -19.11 37.29 8.59
N VAL A 265 -18.68 38.54 8.74
CA VAL A 265 -18.86 39.30 9.98
C VAL A 265 -20.11 40.15 9.80
N HIS A 266 -21.21 39.78 10.46
CA HIS A 266 -22.31 40.74 10.63
C HIS A 266 -21.83 41.80 11.62
N GLY A 267 -21.37 42.94 11.08
CA GLY A 267 -21.07 44.11 11.89
C GLY A 267 -22.38 44.64 12.47
N ASP A 268 -22.64 44.37 13.73
CA ASP A 268 -23.71 45.05 14.46
C ASP A 268 -23.41 46.55 14.51
N TRP A 269 -24.39 47.36 14.12
CA TRP A 269 -24.30 48.81 14.26
C TRP A 269 -24.30 49.17 15.75
N THR A 270 -23.33 49.97 16.17
CA THR A 270 -23.45 50.67 17.46
C THR A 270 -24.67 51.61 17.40
N SER A 271 -25.33 51.80 18.53
CA SER A 271 -26.43 52.76 18.63
C SER A 271 -25.97 54.14 18.16
N TRP A 272 -26.79 54.77 17.30
CA TRP A 272 -26.55 56.13 16.80
C TRP A 272 -26.19 57.07 17.94
N SER A 273 -25.12 57.85 17.77
CA SER A 273 -24.86 58.98 18.66
C SER A 273 -25.98 60.02 18.51
N ALA A 274 -26.23 60.80 19.55
CA ALA A 274 -27.12 61.96 19.45
C ALA A 274 -26.63 62.92 18.35
N TRP A 275 -27.56 63.54 17.63
CA TRP A 275 -27.27 64.53 16.61
C TRP A 275 -26.38 65.65 17.19
N SER A 276 -25.23 65.90 16.56
CA SER A 276 -24.35 67.03 16.87
C SER A 276 -24.34 68.02 15.72
N GLN A 277 -24.04 69.30 16.03
CA GLN A 277 -23.81 70.29 14.99
C GLN A 277 -22.51 70.00 14.24
N CYS A 278 -22.53 70.21 12.93
CA CYS A 278 -21.34 70.15 12.11
C CYS A 278 -20.35 71.22 12.58
N SER A 279 -19.08 70.83 12.75
CA SER A 279 -18.00 71.79 12.96
C SER A 279 -17.88 72.70 11.75
N ALA A 280 -17.80 74.02 12.01
CA ALA A 280 -17.62 75.07 11.02
C ALA A 280 -16.23 75.03 10.37
#